data_AF-A0AAV2SPG6-F1
#
_entry.id   AF-A0AAV2SPG6-F1
#
_cell.length_a   1.000
_cell.length_b   1.000
_cell.length_c   1.000
_cell.angle_alpha   90.00
_cell.angle_beta   90.00
_cell.angle_gamma   90.00
#
_symmetry.space_group_name_H-M   'P 1'
#
loop_
_entity.id
_entity.type
_entity.pdbx_description
1 polymer ?
#
loop_
_entity_poly.entity_id
_entity_poly.type
_entity_poly.pdbx_seq_one_letter_code
_entity_poly.pdbx_strand_id
1 'polypeptide(L)'
;MSNKPLTYALAAGEYGTDYVHSYVGMEPSGRNFNELCLDANNKPHNPMINAGAIMTASLVKRDLSAADRFDWVFNQFKRLCGGEHLGFNNAVFLSERQCADRNFALAYYMMENKSFPKGTTVHETLDFYFQLCSMEITAESGAVIAATLANGGINPLTGDNVLSNEAVRNTLTLMHSCGMYNYSGEFAFKVGLPSKSGVSGCVLLVIPNTMGICLWSPPLDGFGNSCRGVQFCMEMVTKHHFNFGSL
;
A
#
# COMPACT_ATOMS: atom_id res chain seq x y z
N MET A 1 -8.86 -3.68 -2.04
CA MET A 1 -7.52 -4.33 -2.04
C MET A 1 -6.56 -3.59 -1.11
N SER A 2 -5.40 -4.14 -0.73
CA SER A 2 -4.39 -3.37 0.03
C SER A 2 -3.49 -2.54 -0.90
N ASN A 3 -4.00 -1.41 -1.40
CA ASN A 3 -3.39 -0.66 -2.53
C ASN A 3 -2.17 0.20 -2.15
N LYS A 4 -2.06 0.65 -0.90
CA LYS A 4 -1.03 1.62 -0.45
C LYS A 4 0.40 1.33 -0.96
N PRO A 5 0.95 0.11 -0.82
CA PRO A 5 2.28 -0.20 -1.34
C PRO A 5 2.40 -0.03 -2.85
N LEU A 6 1.36 -0.38 -3.60
CA LEU A 6 1.36 -0.31 -5.07
C LEU A 6 1.28 1.14 -5.54
N THR A 7 0.41 1.96 -4.93
CA THR A 7 0.32 3.39 -5.24
C THR A 7 1.65 4.09 -4.95
N TYR A 8 2.34 3.70 -3.87
CA TYR A 8 3.70 4.16 -3.58
C TYR A 8 4.70 3.73 -4.66
N ALA A 9 4.69 2.45 -5.06
CA ALA A 9 5.58 1.95 -6.10
C ALA A 9 5.40 2.72 -7.42
N LEU A 10 4.16 3.04 -7.80
CA LEU A 10 3.87 3.84 -8.99
C LEU A 10 4.41 5.28 -8.87
N ALA A 11 4.18 5.94 -7.75
CA ALA A 11 4.69 7.30 -7.52
C ALA A 11 6.23 7.34 -7.53
N ALA A 12 6.88 6.38 -6.85
CA ALA A 12 8.33 6.28 -6.79
C ALA A 12 8.94 5.91 -8.16
N GLY A 13 8.27 5.07 -8.94
CA GLY A 13 8.68 4.73 -10.30
C GLY A 13 8.56 5.90 -11.28
N GLU A 14 7.55 6.77 -11.09
CA GLU A 14 7.33 7.94 -11.94
C GLU A 14 8.28 9.11 -11.64
N TYR A 15 8.43 9.46 -10.36
CA TYR A 15 9.12 10.69 -9.95
C TYR A 15 10.47 10.46 -9.27
N GLY A 16 10.82 9.21 -9.00
CA GLY A 16 12.01 8.85 -8.24
C GLY A 16 11.82 8.94 -6.73
N THR A 17 12.65 8.20 -6.00
CA THR A 17 12.61 8.05 -4.54
C THR A 17 12.74 9.38 -3.82
N ASP A 18 13.74 10.19 -4.19
CA ASP A 18 14.04 11.45 -3.50
C ASP A 18 12.89 12.45 -3.58
N TYR A 19 12.25 12.55 -4.75
CA TYR A 19 11.10 13.43 -4.92
C TYR A 19 9.92 12.97 -4.06
N VAL A 20 9.56 11.68 -4.10
CA VAL A 20 8.46 11.16 -3.29
C VAL A 20 8.73 11.39 -1.80
N HIS A 21 9.95 11.12 -1.34
CA HIS A 21 10.31 11.27 0.08
C HIS A 21 10.60 12.72 0.52
N SER A 22 10.60 13.67 -0.41
CA SER A 22 10.45 15.07 -0.06
C SER A 22 9.07 15.38 0.55
N TYR A 23 8.05 14.54 0.29
CA TYR A 23 6.67 14.70 0.78
C TYR A 23 6.22 13.69 1.84
N VAL A 24 6.81 12.49 1.88
CA VAL A 24 6.45 11.42 2.83
C VAL A 24 7.70 10.77 3.42
N GLY A 25 7.69 10.48 4.72
CA GLY A 25 8.80 9.83 5.42
C GLY A 25 9.00 8.35 5.02
N MET A 26 9.95 7.70 5.69
CA MET A 26 10.33 6.31 5.44
C MET A 26 10.14 5.41 6.67
N GLU A 27 9.82 5.97 7.83
CA GLU A 27 9.94 5.29 9.12
C GLU A 27 8.58 4.95 9.75
N PRO A 28 8.50 3.92 10.60
CA PRO A 28 7.35 3.70 11.46
C PRO A 28 7.07 4.93 12.33
N SER A 29 5.79 5.24 12.59
CA SER A 29 5.45 6.42 13.41
C SER A 29 5.78 6.26 14.89
N GLY A 30 5.93 5.03 15.40
CA GLY A 30 6.03 4.73 16.84
C GLY A 30 4.76 5.08 17.64
N ARG A 31 3.72 5.56 16.96
CA ARG A 31 2.41 5.93 17.49
C ARG A 31 1.35 4.96 16.97
N ASN A 32 0.14 5.03 17.50
CA ASN A 32 -0.95 4.27 16.90
C ASN A 32 -1.09 4.66 15.42
N PHE A 33 -1.24 3.67 14.53
CA PHE A 33 -1.38 3.87 13.07
C PHE A 33 -2.51 4.83 12.66
N ASN A 34 -3.37 5.10 13.63
CA ASN A 34 -4.62 5.80 13.57
C ASN A 34 -4.51 7.24 14.12
N GLU A 35 -3.42 7.61 14.79
CA GLU A 35 -3.22 8.98 15.29
C GLU A 35 -3.06 10.00 14.17
N LEU A 36 -3.67 11.18 14.35
CA LEU A 36 -3.50 12.35 13.48
C LEU A 36 -2.15 13.00 13.79
N CYS A 37 -1.08 12.49 13.20
CA CYS A 37 0.28 12.98 13.44
C CYS A 37 1.12 13.04 12.15
N LEU A 38 2.06 13.98 12.15
CA LEU A 38 3.12 14.14 11.16
C LEU A 38 4.47 14.03 11.88
N ASP A 39 5.53 13.81 11.12
CA ASP A 39 6.90 13.82 11.62
C ASP A 39 7.39 15.25 11.94
N ALA A 40 8.62 15.36 12.45
CA ALA A 40 9.23 16.64 12.80
C ALA A 40 9.43 17.61 11.61
N ASN A 41 9.31 17.11 10.38
CA ASN A 41 9.41 17.88 9.15
C ASN A 41 8.03 18.13 8.51
N ASN A 42 6.95 17.92 9.26
CA ASN A 42 5.57 18.03 8.79
C ASN A 42 5.22 17.08 7.63
N LYS A 43 5.86 15.92 7.55
CA LYS A 43 5.53 14.88 6.56
C LYS A 43 4.77 13.74 7.23
N PRO A 44 3.90 13.02 6.50
CA PRO A 44 3.41 11.74 6.99
C PRO A 44 4.58 10.78 7.20
N HIS A 45 4.56 9.98 8.27
CA HIS A 45 5.69 9.14 8.66
C HIS A 45 6.14 8.15 7.58
N ASN A 46 5.19 7.53 6.86
CA ASN A 46 5.47 6.58 5.79
C ASN A 46 4.24 6.37 4.87
N PRO A 47 4.41 5.80 3.67
CA PRO A 47 3.31 5.56 2.72
C PRO A 47 2.27 4.51 3.16
N MET A 48 2.54 3.71 4.21
CA MET A 48 1.67 2.60 4.61
C MET A 48 0.55 3.02 5.57
N ILE A 49 0.65 4.21 6.17
CA ILE A 49 -0.42 4.84 6.97
C ILE A 49 -1.33 5.71 6.10
N ASN A 50 -2.52 6.09 6.59
CA ASN A 50 -3.50 6.82 5.79
C ASN A 50 -2.97 8.18 5.31
N ALA A 51 -2.32 8.95 6.18
CA ALA A 51 -1.74 10.24 5.82
C ALA A 51 -0.72 10.11 4.66
N GLY A 52 0.16 9.11 4.73
CA GLY A 52 1.15 8.87 3.68
C GLY A 52 0.54 8.30 2.40
N ALA A 53 -0.50 7.49 2.50
CA ALA A 53 -1.23 7.00 1.33
C ALA A 53 -2.00 8.11 0.62
N ILE A 54 -2.64 9.03 1.36
CA ILE A 54 -3.26 10.24 0.81
C ILE A 54 -2.20 11.13 0.15
N MET A 55 -1.05 11.32 0.81
CA MET A 55 0.07 12.07 0.23
C MET A 55 0.56 11.44 -1.07
N THR A 56 0.80 10.12 -1.07
CA THR A 56 1.24 9.37 -2.25
C THR A 56 0.19 9.45 -3.37
N ALA A 57 -1.09 9.30 -3.02
CA ALA A 57 -2.20 9.49 -3.95
C ALA A 57 -2.24 10.91 -4.50
N SER A 58 -1.76 11.94 -3.78
CA SER A 58 -1.62 13.30 -4.31
C SER A 58 -0.45 13.48 -5.29
N LEU A 59 0.50 12.53 -5.34
CA LEU A 59 1.70 12.61 -6.18
C LEU A 59 1.54 11.98 -7.57
N VAL A 60 0.80 10.89 -7.69
CA VAL A 60 0.69 10.12 -8.94
C VAL A 60 0.06 10.95 -10.06
N LYS A 61 0.64 11.06 -11.26
CA LYS A 61 -0.01 11.67 -12.45
C LYS A 61 -0.80 12.97 -12.19
N ARG A 62 -0.19 13.93 -11.49
CA ARG A 62 -0.86 15.18 -11.06
C ARG A 62 -1.31 16.09 -12.19
N ASP A 63 -0.66 15.97 -13.35
CA ASP A 63 -0.94 16.81 -14.51
C ASP A 63 -2.14 16.30 -15.33
N LEU A 64 -2.69 15.13 -14.97
CA LEU A 64 -3.85 14.53 -15.63
C LEU A 64 -5.17 14.95 -14.97
N SER A 65 -6.25 14.87 -15.73
CA SER A 65 -7.60 14.97 -15.17
C SER A 65 -7.87 13.84 -14.17
N ALA A 66 -8.82 14.02 -13.25
CA ALA A 66 -9.15 13.00 -12.26
C ALA A 66 -9.53 11.64 -12.88
N ALA A 67 -10.24 11.65 -14.02
CA ALA A 67 -10.63 10.44 -14.75
C ALA A 67 -9.41 9.76 -15.38
N ASP A 68 -8.60 10.50 -16.16
CA ASP A 68 -7.41 9.94 -16.82
C ASP A 68 -6.39 9.42 -15.81
N ARG A 69 -6.29 10.09 -14.65
CA ARG A 69 -5.45 9.67 -13.54
C ARG A 69 -5.88 8.33 -12.97
N PHE A 70 -7.18 8.14 -12.74
CA PHE A 70 -7.73 6.87 -12.29
C PHE A 70 -7.53 5.77 -13.34
N ASP A 71 -7.85 6.05 -14.60
CA ASP A 71 -7.66 5.10 -15.69
C ASP A 71 -6.19 4.68 -15.82
N TRP A 72 -5.26 5.61 -15.64
CA TRP A 72 -3.84 5.28 -15.64
C TRP A 72 -3.47 4.31 -14.52
N VAL A 73 -3.85 4.58 -13.27
CA VAL A 73 -3.56 3.69 -12.14
C VAL A 73 -4.27 2.34 -12.30
N PHE A 74 -5.52 2.34 -12.72
CA PHE A 74 -6.29 1.12 -12.97
C PHE A 74 -5.59 0.24 -14.02
N ASN A 75 -5.08 0.84 -15.10
CA ASN A 75 -4.30 0.12 -16.10
C ASN A 75 -2.97 -0.41 -15.55
N GLN A 76 -2.27 0.32 -14.68
CA GLN A 76 -1.07 -0.22 -14.02
C GLN A 76 -1.39 -1.40 -13.12
N PHE A 77 -2.48 -1.33 -12.35
CA PHE A 77 -2.90 -2.46 -11.50
C PHE A 77 -3.34 -3.65 -12.35
N LYS A 78 -3.97 -3.42 -13.50
CA LYS A 78 -4.32 -4.47 -14.45
C LYS A 78 -3.07 -5.20 -14.98
N ARG A 79 -1.99 -4.47 -15.26
CA ARG A 79 -0.69 -5.05 -15.62
C ARG A 79 -0.12 -5.89 -14.47
N LEU A 80 -0.22 -5.41 -13.22
CA LEU A 80 0.20 -6.17 -12.03
C LEU A 80 -0.61 -7.46 -11.81
N CYS A 81 -1.90 -7.48 -12.18
CA CYS A 81 -2.75 -8.67 -12.08
C CYS A 81 -2.40 -9.74 -13.12
N GLY A 82 -1.67 -9.43 -14.20
CA GLY A 82 -1.23 -10.43 -15.18
C GLY A 82 -2.37 -11.16 -15.92
N GLY A 83 -3.53 -10.51 -16.07
CA GLY A 83 -4.73 -11.11 -16.68
C GLY A 83 -5.77 -11.61 -15.68
N GLU A 84 -5.42 -11.68 -14.39
CA GLU A 84 -6.36 -11.99 -13.32
C GLU A 84 -7.36 -10.85 -13.05
N HIS A 85 -8.39 -11.13 -12.25
CA HIS A 85 -9.48 -10.20 -11.97
C HIS A 85 -9.00 -8.89 -11.30
N LEU A 86 -9.41 -7.75 -11.87
CA LEU A 86 -9.36 -6.43 -11.24
C LEU A 86 -10.74 -5.78 -11.41
N GLY A 87 -11.35 -5.38 -10.31
CA GLY A 87 -12.67 -4.77 -10.26
C GLY A 87 -12.67 -3.43 -9.53
N PHE A 88 -13.86 -2.84 -9.40
CA PHE A 88 -14.09 -1.62 -8.66
C PHE A 88 -15.44 -1.68 -7.96
N ASN A 89 -15.45 -1.45 -6.64
CA ASN A 89 -16.65 -1.47 -5.84
C ASN A 89 -17.21 -0.07 -5.61
N ASN A 90 -18.19 0.33 -6.43
CA ASN A 90 -18.81 1.64 -6.28
C ASN A 90 -19.54 1.81 -4.94
N ALA A 91 -20.09 0.74 -4.36
CA ALA A 91 -20.79 0.83 -3.07
C ALA A 91 -19.80 1.12 -1.92
N VAL A 92 -18.62 0.46 -1.93
CA VAL A 92 -17.54 0.76 -0.98
C VAL A 92 -17.03 2.18 -1.17
N PHE A 93 -16.82 2.63 -2.41
CA PHE A 93 -16.39 4.01 -2.70
C PHE A 93 -17.34 5.05 -2.11
N LEU A 94 -18.65 4.91 -2.38
CA LEU A 94 -19.66 5.83 -1.88
C LEU A 94 -19.73 5.80 -0.34
N SER A 95 -19.62 4.62 0.27
CA SER A 95 -19.60 4.44 1.72
C SER A 95 -18.38 5.08 2.37
N GLU A 96 -17.17 4.80 1.86
CA GLU A 96 -15.93 5.38 2.37
C GLU A 96 -15.95 6.91 2.27
N ARG A 97 -16.43 7.45 1.14
CA ARG A 97 -16.54 8.91 0.95
C ARG A 97 -17.52 9.57 1.93
N GLN A 98 -18.63 8.91 2.27
CA GLN A 98 -19.63 9.44 3.20
C GLN A 98 -19.16 9.41 4.67
N CYS A 99 -18.32 8.44 5.05
CA CYS A 99 -17.85 8.24 6.43
C CYS A 99 -16.37 8.65 6.63
N ALA A 100 -15.87 9.56 5.79
CA ALA A 100 -14.44 9.89 5.68
C ALA A 100 -13.92 10.99 6.64
N ASP A 101 -14.66 11.38 7.68
CA ASP A 101 -14.32 12.53 8.54
C ASP A 101 -12.85 12.56 9.00
N ARG A 102 -12.31 11.40 9.36
CA ARG A 102 -10.91 11.27 9.77
C ARG A 102 -9.92 11.54 8.64
N ASN A 103 -10.21 11.05 7.44
CA ASN A 103 -9.36 11.27 6.27
C ASN A 103 -9.42 12.75 5.84
N PHE A 104 -10.57 13.39 5.96
CA PHE A 104 -10.70 14.85 5.83
C PHE A 104 -9.87 15.59 6.87
N ALA A 105 -9.99 15.23 8.15
CA ALA A 105 -9.20 15.84 9.21
C ALA A 105 -7.68 15.70 8.95
N LEU A 106 -7.21 14.51 8.53
CA LEU A 106 -5.82 14.30 8.12
C LEU A 106 -5.41 15.19 6.96
N ALA A 107 -6.23 15.27 5.91
CA ALA A 107 -5.90 16.06 4.73
C ALA A 107 -5.87 17.56 5.03
N TYR A 108 -6.84 18.09 5.77
CA TYR A 108 -6.81 19.49 6.21
C TYR A 108 -5.63 19.77 7.14
N TYR A 109 -5.28 18.84 8.03
CA TYR A 109 -4.09 18.97 8.87
C TYR A 109 -2.79 19.01 8.05
N MET A 110 -2.67 18.14 7.03
CA MET A 110 -1.53 18.18 6.10
C MET A 110 -1.50 19.48 5.27
N MET A 111 -2.66 19.99 4.86
CA MET A 111 -2.78 21.25 4.10
C MET A 111 -2.33 22.45 4.94
N GLU A 112 -2.77 22.54 6.19
CA GLU A 112 -2.37 23.61 7.12
C GLU A 112 -0.85 23.63 7.34
N ASN A 113 -0.24 22.44 7.45
CA ASN A 113 1.20 22.29 7.60
C ASN A 113 1.99 22.41 6.28
N LYS A 114 1.32 22.75 5.17
CA LYS A 114 1.92 22.90 3.82
C LYS A 114 2.67 21.65 3.35
N SER A 115 2.18 20.49 3.77
CA SER A 115 2.79 19.18 3.47
C SER A 115 2.56 18.78 2.02
N PHE A 116 1.41 19.17 1.45
CA PHE A 116 1.08 18.83 0.07
C PHE A 116 1.91 19.62 -0.94
N PRO A 117 2.15 19.04 -2.13
CA PRO A 117 2.65 19.82 -3.25
C PRO A 117 1.75 21.03 -3.57
N LYS A 118 2.34 22.10 -4.13
CA LYS A 118 1.59 23.28 -4.54
C LYS A 118 0.53 22.93 -5.59
N GLY A 119 -0.66 23.52 -5.48
CA GLY A 119 -1.78 23.30 -6.39
C GLY A 119 -2.61 22.05 -6.10
N THR A 120 -2.35 21.33 -5.00
CA THR A 120 -3.14 20.16 -4.61
C THR A 120 -4.46 20.57 -3.96
N THR A 121 -5.56 20.01 -4.46
CA THR A 121 -6.91 20.16 -3.88
C THR A 121 -7.20 18.99 -2.94
N VAL A 122 -7.61 19.29 -1.70
CA VAL A 122 -7.94 18.25 -0.69
C VAL A 122 -9.07 17.33 -1.16
N HIS A 123 -10.16 17.91 -1.66
CA HIS A 123 -11.33 17.12 -2.10
C HIS A 123 -11.01 16.18 -3.25
N GLU A 124 -10.32 16.65 -4.29
CA GLU A 124 -9.93 15.82 -5.45
C GLU A 124 -8.96 14.72 -5.03
N THR A 125 -8.03 15.02 -4.13
CA THR A 125 -7.06 14.03 -3.62
C THR A 125 -7.75 12.94 -2.80
N LEU A 126 -8.72 13.31 -1.96
CA LEU A 126 -9.47 12.35 -1.14
C LEU A 126 -10.41 11.50 -1.98
N ASP A 127 -11.15 12.08 -2.93
CA ASP A 127 -11.99 11.32 -3.86
C ASP A 127 -11.15 10.30 -4.63
N PHE A 128 -9.98 10.71 -5.13
CA PHE A 128 -9.05 9.79 -5.79
C PHE A 128 -8.55 8.69 -4.84
N TYR A 129 -8.16 9.04 -3.62
CA TYR A 129 -7.74 8.06 -2.60
C TYR A 129 -8.84 7.02 -2.30
N PHE A 130 -10.10 7.44 -2.16
CA PHE A 130 -11.23 6.51 -1.94
C PHE A 130 -11.47 5.61 -3.16
N GLN A 131 -11.29 6.12 -4.37
CA GLN A 131 -11.34 5.29 -5.57
C GLN A 131 -10.27 4.19 -5.53
N LEU A 132 -9.02 4.52 -5.15
CA LEU A 132 -7.95 3.52 -5.03
C LEU A 132 -8.24 2.45 -3.95
N CYS A 133 -8.84 2.85 -2.83
CA CYS A 133 -9.26 1.92 -1.76
C CYS A 133 -10.37 0.96 -2.20
N SER A 134 -11.21 1.41 -3.12
CA SER A 134 -12.37 0.68 -3.64
C SER A 134 -12.07 -0.28 -4.78
N MET A 135 -10.81 -0.40 -5.21
CA MET A 135 -10.40 -1.42 -6.18
C MET A 135 -10.49 -2.84 -5.58
N GLU A 136 -11.02 -3.76 -6.37
CA GLU A 136 -11.27 -5.15 -5.98
C GLU A 136 -10.34 -6.12 -6.69
N ILE A 137 -9.89 -7.13 -5.94
CA ILE A 137 -9.03 -8.21 -6.44
C ILE A 137 -9.52 -9.52 -5.82
N THR A 138 -9.23 -10.64 -6.46
CA THR A 138 -9.34 -11.96 -5.83
C THR A 138 -8.01 -12.30 -5.13
N ALA A 139 -8.00 -13.38 -4.35
CA ALA A 139 -6.75 -13.90 -3.78
C ALA A 139 -5.75 -14.33 -4.87
N GLU A 140 -6.25 -14.83 -6.01
CA GLU A 140 -5.42 -15.19 -7.18
C GLU A 140 -4.75 -13.94 -7.76
N SER A 141 -5.51 -12.88 -8.07
CA SER A 141 -4.92 -11.62 -8.55
C SER A 141 -3.94 -11.03 -7.55
N GLY A 142 -4.27 -11.06 -6.26
CA GLY A 142 -3.38 -10.58 -5.20
C GLY A 142 -2.07 -11.36 -5.11
N ALA A 143 -2.10 -12.67 -5.33
CA ALA A 143 -0.89 -13.50 -5.36
C ALA A 143 0.01 -13.12 -6.55
N VAL A 144 -0.57 -12.87 -7.74
CA VAL A 144 0.18 -12.41 -8.91
C VAL A 144 0.80 -11.02 -8.70
N ILE A 145 0.05 -10.09 -8.08
CA ILE A 145 0.57 -8.77 -7.69
C ILE A 145 1.76 -8.92 -6.74
N ALA A 146 1.61 -9.71 -5.68
CA ALA A 146 2.69 -9.96 -4.72
C ALA A 146 3.88 -10.66 -5.38
N ALA A 147 3.64 -11.56 -6.34
CA ALA A 147 4.69 -12.27 -7.06
C ALA A 147 5.43 -11.35 -8.04
N THR A 148 4.75 -10.34 -8.59
CA THR A 148 5.39 -9.27 -9.37
C THR A 148 6.37 -8.48 -8.50
N LEU A 149 6.01 -8.18 -7.24
CA LEU A 149 6.92 -7.55 -6.27
C LEU A 149 8.07 -8.49 -5.87
N ALA A 150 7.80 -9.79 -5.70
CA ALA A 150 8.82 -10.80 -5.42
C ALA A 150 9.85 -10.93 -6.56
N ASN A 151 9.42 -10.66 -7.79
CA ASN A 151 10.18 -10.81 -9.03
C ASN A 151 10.71 -9.47 -9.58
N GLY A 152 11.07 -8.53 -8.71
CA GLY A 152 11.72 -7.28 -9.12
C GLY A 152 10.85 -6.35 -9.97
N GLY A 153 9.53 -6.50 -9.94
CA GLY A 153 8.59 -5.67 -10.71
C GLY A 153 8.19 -6.25 -12.06
N ILE A 154 8.69 -7.43 -12.41
CA ILE A 154 8.31 -8.16 -13.63
C ILE A 154 7.17 -9.12 -13.30
N ASN A 155 6.03 -8.95 -13.97
CA ASN A 155 4.89 -9.83 -13.78
C ASN A 155 5.23 -11.26 -14.23
N PRO A 156 5.11 -12.27 -13.36
CA PRO A 156 5.60 -13.62 -13.65
C PRO A 156 4.74 -14.39 -14.67
N LEU A 157 3.49 -13.96 -14.91
CA LEU A 157 2.59 -14.61 -15.87
C LEU A 157 2.74 -14.04 -17.28
N THR A 158 3.06 -12.75 -17.39
CA THR A 158 3.10 -12.03 -18.67
C THR A 158 4.51 -11.64 -19.12
N GLY A 159 5.49 -11.63 -18.22
CA GLY A 159 6.83 -11.09 -18.48
C GLY A 159 6.88 -9.55 -18.58
N ASP A 160 5.76 -8.87 -18.33
CA ASP A 160 5.68 -7.41 -18.41
C ASP A 160 6.45 -6.75 -17.27
N ASN A 161 7.32 -5.78 -17.59
CA ASN A 161 8.04 -4.99 -16.60
C ASN A 161 7.15 -3.83 -16.15
N VAL A 162 6.51 -4.00 -14.99
CA VAL A 162 5.48 -3.07 -14.49
C VAL A 162 6.07 -2.02 -13.56
N LEU A 163 7.06 -2.39 -12.75
CA LEU A 163 7.67 -1.53 -11.73
C LEU A 163 9.19 -1.56 -11.85
N SER A 164 9.85 -0.44 -11.61
CA SER A 164 11.31 -0.41 -11.54
C SER A 164 11.82 -1.18 -10.32
N ASN A 165 13.02 -1.77 -10.44
CA ASN A 165 13.70 -2.46 -9.34
C ASN A 165 13.83 -1.58 -8.08
N GLU A 166 14.10 -0.27 -8.28
CA GLU A 166 14.20 0.70 -7.18
C GLU A 166 12.86 0.87 -6.46
N ALA A 167 11.76 1.06 -7.21
CA ALA A 167 10.43 1.19 -6.63
C ALA A 167 10.03 -0.07 -5.85
N VAL A 168 10.35 -1.25 -6.39
CA VAL A 168 10.09 -2.54 -5.73
C VAL A 168 10.88 -2.67 -4.43
N ARG A 169 12.20 -2.42 -4.47
CA ARG A 169 13.06 -2.47 -3.27
C ARG A 169 12.52 -1.57 -2.15
N ASN A 170 12.18 -0.33 -2.48
CA ASN A 170 11.69 0.61 -1.47
C ASN A 170 10.32 0.20 -0.94
N THR A 171 9.45 -0.31 -1.80
CA THR A 171 8.11 -0.80 -1.42
C THR A 171 8.21 -1.97 -0.45
N LEU A 172 9.07 -2.95 -0.75
CA LEU A 172 9.31 -4.10 0.13
C LEU A 172 9.89 -3.69 1.48
N THR A 173 10.80 -2.71 1.49
CA THR A 173 11.38 -2.16 2.72
C THR A 173 10.29 -1.55 3.62
N LEU A 174 9.41 -0.73 3.05
CA LEU A 174 8.31 -0.11 3.79
C LEU A 174 7.23 -1.10 4.21
N MET A 175 6.94 -2.11 3.39
CA MET A 175 6.03 -3.20 3.75
C MET A 175 6.58 -4.00 4.94
N HIS A 176 7.89 -4.24 4.97
CA HIS A 176 8.53 -4.95 6.07
C HIS A 176 8.40 -4.21 7.42
N SER A 177 8.66 -2.90 7.46
CA SER A 177 8.66 -2.14 8.72
C SER A 177 7.31 -1.52 9.10
N CYS A 178 6.42 -1.26 8.14
CA CYS A 178 5.22 -0.44 8.34
C CYS A 178 3.91 -1.12 7.87
N GLY A 179 3.97 -2.36 7.42
CA GLY A 179 2.90 -2.98 6.64
C GLY A 179 1.72 -3.56 7.42
N MET A 180 1.87 -3.84 8.71
CA MET A 180 0.92 -4.59 9.54
C MET A 180 0.34 -3.75 10.69
N TYR A 181 0.13 -2.44 10.46
CA TYR A 181 -0.35 -1.47 11.44
C TYR A 181 0.53 -1.43 12.70
N ASN A 182 -0.06 -1.33 13.89
CA ASN A 182 0.66 -1.37 15.17
C ASN A 182 1.39 -2.71 15.39
N TYR A 183 1.05 -3.76 14.63
CA TYR A 183 1.69 -5.06 14.71
C TYR A 183 2.98 -5.15 13.86
N SER A 184 3.34 -4.12 13.10
CA SER A 184 4.45 -4.19 12.13
C SER A 184 5.80 -4.58 12.75
N GLY A 185 6.14 -4.02 13.92
CA GLY A 185 7.40 -4.34 14.59
C GLY A 185 7.47 -5.79 15.08
N GLU A 186 6.39 -6.28 15.70
CA GLU A 186 6.32 -7.67 16.16
C GLU A 186 6.24 -8.67 14.99
N PHE A 187 5.50 -8.32 13.94
CA PHE A 187 5.40 -9.13 12.72
C PHE A 187 6.75 -9.23 12.02
N ALA A 188 7.50 -8.13 11.89
CA ALA A 188 8.86 -8.15 11.34
C ALA A 188 9.80 -9.05 12.17
N PHE A 189 9.67 -9.04 13.50
CA PHE A 189 10.47 -9.91 14.36
C PHE A 189 10.10 -11.40 14.26
N LYS A 190 8.80 -11.71 14.20
CA LYS A 190 8.31 -13.10 14.22
C LYS A 190 8.26 -13.76 12.85
N VAL A 191 7.91 -13.01 11.81
CA VAL A 191 7.71 -13.49 10.43
C VAL A 191 8.81 -13.00 9.50
N GLY A 192 9.26 -11.75 9.64
CA GLY A 192 10.40 -11.24 8.86
C GLY A 192 10.19 -11.21 7.35
N LEU A 193 8.95 -11.03 6.88
CA LEU A 193 8.62 -10.97 5.46
C LEU A 193 7.84 -9.69 5.12
N PRO A 194 8.17 -8.99 4.01
CA PRO A 194 7.40 -7.84 3.54
C PRO A 194 5.92 -8.20 3.39
N SER A 195 5.05 -7.49 4.12
CA SER A 195 3.63 -7.76 4.15
C SER A 195 2.82 -6.48 4.14
N LYS A 196 1.57 -6.55 3.68
CA LYS A 196 0.62 -5.45 3.87
C LYS A 196 -0.78 -6.00 4.14
N SER A 197 -1.30 -5.69 5.32
CA SER A 197 -2.70 -5.98 5.67
C SER A 197 -3.68 -4.91 5.16
N GLY A 198 -4.96 -5.24 5.06
CA GLY A 198 -6.04 -4.33 4.74
C GLY A 198 -7.29 -4.64 5.57
N VAL A 199 -8.11 -3.64 5.82
CA VAL A 199 -9.34 -3.75 6.63
C VAL A 199 -10.38 -4.72 6.04
N SER A 200 -10.25 -5.09 4.77
CA SER A 200 -11.06 -6.14 4.14
C SER A 200 -10.70 -7.57 4.60
N GLY A 201 -9.67 -7.73 5.44
CA GLY A 201 -9.10 -9.02 5.82
C GLY A 201 -8.07 -9.57 4.83
N CYS A 202 -7.65 -8.77 3.85
CA CYS A 202 -6.59 -9.11 2.90
C CYS A 202 -5.21 -8.93 3.54
N VAL A 203 -4.29 -9.85 3.29
CA VAL A 203 -2.86 -9.73 3.60
C VAL A 203 -2.07 -10.10 2.35
N LEU A 204 -1.39 -9.11 1.77
CA LEU A 204 -0.38 -9.34 0.75
C LEU A 204 0.93 -9.70 1.44
N LEU A 205 1.57 -10.80 1.04
CA LEU A 205 2.83 -11.29 1.58
C LEU A 205 3.79 -11.55 0.42
N VAL A 206 5.00 -11.04 0.53
CA VAL A 206 6.03 -11.19 -0.48
C VAL A 206 7.20 -11.99 0.09
N ILE A 207 7.61 -13.04 -0.61
CA ILE A 207 8.85 -13.77 -0.34
C ILE A 207 9.80 -13.43 -1.49
N PRO A 208 10.72 -12.47 -1.30
CA PRO A 208 11.60 -11.99 -2.36
C PRO A 208 12.30 -13.14 -3.09
N ASN A 209 12.40 -13.02 -4.43
CA ASN A 209 13.01 -14.01 -5.32
C ASN A 209 12.36 -15.41 -5.32
N THR A 210 11.21 -15.59 -4.66
CA THR A 210 10.56 -16.90 -4.52
C THR A 210 9.11 -16.88 -4.98
N MET A 211 8.22 -16.18 -4.25
CA MET A 211 6.79 -16.17 -4.55
C MET A 211 6.05 -15.00 -3.90
N GLY A 212 4.85 -14.72 -4.40
CA GLY A 212 3.88 -13.85 -3.75
C GLY A 212 2.67 -14.62 -3.27
N ILE A 213 2.12 -14.21 -2.13
CA ILE A 213 0.93 -14.83 -1.54
C ILE A 213 -0.07 -13.72 -1.21
N CYS A 214 -1.35 -13.98 -1.47
CA CYS A 214 -2.45 -13.17 -0.97
C CYS A 214 -3.38 -14.02 -0.13
N LEU A 215 -3.51 -13.64 1.15
CA LEU A 215 -4.42 -14.27 2.10
C LEU A 215 -5.66 -13.39 2.23
N TRP A 216 -6.82 -14.00 2.38
CA TRP A 216 -8.04 -13.27 2.65
C TRP A 216 -8.93 -14.00 3.66
N SER A 217 -9.15 -13.35 4.80
CA SER A 217 -10.15 -13.77 5.78
C SER A 217 -10.66 -12.54 6.55
N PRO A 218 -11.95 -12.18 6.41
CA PRO A 218 -12.49 -10.92 6.93
C PRO A 218 -12.31 -10.64 8.43
N PRO A 219 -12.41 -11.61 9.36
CA PRO A 219 -12.26 -11.32 10.79
C PRO A 219 -10.87 -10.77 11.13
N LEU A 220 -10.86 -9.62 11.82
CA LEU A 220 -9.64 -8.89 12.19
C LEU A 220 -9.32 -9.04 13.69
N ASP A 221 -8.03 -8.99 14.01
CA ASP A 221 -7.52 -8.93 15.38
C ASP A 221 -7.62 -7.50 15.97
N GLY A 222 -7.18 -7.34 17.22
CA GLY A 222 -7.16 -6.03 17.90
C GLY A 222 -6.27 -4.97 17.25
N PHE A 223 -5.41 -5.35 16.30
CA PHE A 223 -4.55 -4.45 15.54
C PHE A 223 -5.09 -4.13 14.14
N GLY A 224 -6.19 -4.76 13.73
CA GLY A 224 -6.80 -4.58 12.40
C GLY A 224 -6.25 -5.50 11.32
N ASN A 225 -5.50 -6.55 11.68
CA ASN A 225 -4.97 -7.55 10.74
C ASN A 225 -5.87 -8.78 10.69
N SER A 226 -5.93 -9.49 9.55
CA SER A 226 -6.69 -10.74 9.45
C SER A 226 -6.19 -11.78 10.44
N CYS A 227 -7.05 -12.29 11.34
CA CYS A 227 -6.65 -13.27 12.36
C CYS A 227 -6.02 -14.52 11.72
N ARG A 228 -6.70 -15.08 10.70
CA ARG A 228 -6.22 -16.27 9.99
C ARG A 228 -5.02 -15.97 9.12
N GLY A 229 -4.96 -14.76 8.52
CA GLY A 229 -3.81 -14.34 7.72
C GLY A 229 -2.52 -14.28 8.56
N VAL A 230 -2.59 -13.65 9.73
CA VAL A 230 -1.46 -13.55 10.67
C VAL A 230 -1.04 -14.93 11.16
N GLN A 231 -1.99 -15.77 11.57
CA GLN A 231 -1.69 -17.14 12.02
C GLN A 231 -0.99 -17.96 10.93
N PHE A 232 -1.50 -17.90 9.69
CA PHE A 232 -0.90 -18.60 8.55
C PHE A 232 0.56 -18.16 8.32
N CYS A 233 0.83 -16.86 8.36
CA CYS A 233 2.20 -16.34 8.18
C CYS A 233 3.16 -16.89 9.26
N MET A 234 2.74 -16.94 10.52
CA MET A 234 3.55 -17.47 11.62
C MET A 234 3.84 -18.98 11.47
N GLU A 235 2.82 -19.77 11.11
CA GLU A 235 3.00 -21.20 10.90
C GLU A 235 3.88 -21.49 9.68
N MET A 236 3.75 -20.71 8.61
CA MET A 236 4.52 -20.89 7.39
C MET A 236 6.01 -20.72 7.63
N VAL A 237 6.44 -19.64 8.29
CA VAL A 237 7.87 -19.41 8.58
C VAL A 237 8.44 -20.36 9.62
N THR A 238 7.59 -21.01 10.42
CA THR A 238 8.02 -22.08 11.33
C THR A 238 8.26 -23.39 10.57
N LYS A 239 7.47 -23.67 9.53
CA LYS A 239 7.57 -24.88 8.70
C LYS A 239 8.63 -24.75 7.59
N HIS A 240 8.91 -23.54 7.14
CA HIS A 240 9.80 -23.26 6.00
C HIS A 240 10.82 -22.18 6.36
N HIS A 241 12.08 -22.35 5.94
CA HIS A 241 13.16 -21.39 6.18
C HIS A 241 13.09 -20.18 5.23
N PHE A 242 12.03 -19.37 5.35
CA PHE A 242 11.85 -18.13 4.56
C PHE A 242 12.29 -16.86 5.31
N ASN A 243 12.82 -16.98 6.52
CA ASN A 243 13.25 -15.81 7.30
C ASN A 243 14.45 -15.11 6.65
N PHE A 244 14.59 -13.82 6.89
CA PHE A 244 15.60 -12.92 6.30
C PHE A 244 17.08 -13.37 6.47
N GLY A 245 17.35 -14.39 7.30
CA GLY A 245 18.69 -14.98 7.48
C GLY A 245 18.98 -16.22 6.60
N SER A 246 18.05 -16.65 5.76
CA SER A 246 18.14 -17.87 4.94
C SER A 246 18.00 -17.65 3.43
N LEU A 247 17.84 -16.40 2.98
CA LEU A 247 17.74 -16.00 1.56
C LEU A 247 18.93 -15.13 1.15
#